data_AF-A0A2P0QLD2-F1
#
_entry.id   AF-A0A2P0QLD2-F1
#
_cell.length_a   1.000
_cell.length_b   1.000
_cell.length_c   1.000
_cell.angle_alpha   90.00
_cell.angle_beta   90.00
_cell.angle_gamma   90.00
#
_symmetry.space_group_name_H-M   'P 1'
#
loop_
_entity.id
_entity.type
_entity.pdbx_description
1 polymer ?
#
loop_
_entity_poly.entity_id
_entity_poly.type
_entity_poly.pdbx_seq_one_letter_code
_entity_poly.pdbx_strand_id
1 'polypeptide(L)'
;MTSPFISVDNLSMDFDGKKVLANISFEIPEGEIVGVIGRSGAGKSVLMHLLRGVEQPPTGGSVIYHLAACDTCDYMDVQSRAGTRCPQCGGTLIAVDVDLWNPKTDGMKSRVMHRT
;
A
#
# COMPACT_ATOMS: atom_id res chain seq x y z
N MET A 1 20.51 -0.79 -2.09
CA MET A 1 19.31 -0.44 -2.86
C MET A 1 18.17 -0.46 -1.88
N THR A 2 17.55 0.69 -1.61
CA THR A 2 16.42 0.83 -0.69
C THR A 2 15.22 0.11 -1.31
N SER A 3 14.59 -0.78 -0.56
CA SER A 3 13.36 -1.43 -1.03
C SER A 3 12.22 -0.40 -1.10
N PRO A 4 11.29 -0.53 -2.06
CA PRO A 4 10.15 0.38 -2.16
C PRO A 4 9.25 0.24 -0.93
N PHE A 5 8.63 1.32 -0.50
CA PHE A 5 7.62 1.32 0.55
C PHE A 5 6.25 0.92 0.00
N ILE A 6 5.91 1.38 -1.21
CA ILE A 6 4.69 1.01 -1.93
C ILE A 6 5.06 0.59 -3.34
N SER A 7 4.51 -0.54 -3.80
CA SER A 7 4.55 -0.97 -5.19
C SER A 7 3.14 -1.04 -5.76
N VAL A 8 2.95 -0.44 -6.92
CA VAL A 8 1.68 -0.47 -7.66
C VAL A 8 1.94 -1.21 -8.96
N ASP A 9 1.16 -2.25 -9.21
CA ASP A 9 1.37 -3.13 -10.37
C ASP A 9 0.09 -3.26 -11.19
N ASN A 10 0.13 -2.79 -12.44
CA ASN A 10 -0.95 -2.87 -13.42
C ASN A 10 -2.32 -2.40 -12.89
N LEU A 11 -2.33 -1.44 -11.97
CA LEU A 11 -3.52 -0.98 -11.28
C LEU A 11 -4.51 -0.37 -12.28
N SER A 12 -5.71 -0.94 -12.29
CA SER A 12 -6.80 -0.56 -13.20
C SER A 12 -8.08 -0.35 -12.41
N MET A 13 -8.88 0.60 -12.88
CA MET A 13 -10.14 0.96 -12.22
C MET A 13 -11.17 1.42 -13.23
N ASP A 14 -12.33 0.77 -13.22
CA ASP A 14 -13.47 1.11 -14.06
C ASP A 14 -14.68 1.46 -13.19
N PHE A 15 -15.46 2.44 -13.62
CA PHE A 15 -16.76 2.79 -13.04
C PHE A 15 -17.80 2.79 -14.15
N ASP A 16 -18.89 2.03 -13.97
CA ASP A 16 -19.99 1.91 -14.95
C ASP A 16 -19.50 1.62 -16.39
N GLY A 17 -18.49 0.75 -16.51
CA GLY A 17 -17.89 0.37 -17.80
C GLY A 17 -16.94 1.42 -18.39
N LYS A 18 -16.73 2.56 -17.72
CA LYS A 18 -15.75 3.58 -18.12
C LYS A 18 -14.44 3.38 -17.36
N LYS A 19 -13.37 3.17 -18.13
CA LYS A 19 -12.01 3.09 -17.60
C LYS A 19 -11.54 4.44 -17.06
N VAL A 20 -11.21 4.49 -15.77
CA VAL A 20 -10.68 5.67 -15.08
C VAL A 20 -9.17 5.57 -14.86
N LEU A 21 -8.68 4.38 -14.50
CA LEU A 21 -7.24 4.07 -14.43
C LEU A 21 -6.93 2.88 -15.34
N ALA A 22 -5.79 2.92 -16.02
CA ALA A 22 -5.39 1.91 -16.99
C ALA A 22 -3.93 1.48 -16.78
N ASN A 23 -3.74 0.28 -16.22
CA ASN A 23 -2.43 -0.37 -16.08
C ASN A 23 -1.36 0.53 -15.44
N ILE A 24 -1.72 1.26 -14.39
CA ILE A 24 -0.79 2.15 -13.69
C ILE A 24 0.21 1.29 -12.92
N SER A 25 1.51 1.51 -13.16
CA SER A 25 2.58 0.82 -12.42
C SER A 25 3.68 1.80 -12.02
N PHE A 26 4.05 1.80 -10.74
CA PHE A 26 5.14 2.60 -10.19
C PHE A 26 5.49 2.12 -8.78
N GLU A 27 6.67 2.52 -8.32
CA GLU A 27 7.16 2.27 -6.96
C GLU A 27 7.35 3.61 -6.23
N ILE A 28 7.10 3.62 -4.92
CA ILE A 28 7.39 4.74 -4.02
C ILE A 28 8.41 4.26 -2.99
N PRO A 29 9.66 4.74 -3.05
CA PRO A 29 10.67 4.50 -2.02
C PRO A 29 10.31 5.03 -0.63
N GLU A 30 10.84 4.40 0.41
CA GLU A 30 10.69 4.87 1.78
C GLU A 30 11.24 6.29 1.95
N GLY A 31 10.43 7.19 2.53
CA GLY A 31 10.80 8.58 2.78
C GLY A 31 10.70 9.51 1.56
N GLU A 32 10.29 9.00 0.39
CA GLU A 32 10.12 9.82 -0.80
C GLU A 32 8.79 10.59 -0.81
N ILE A 33 8.81 11.81 -1.34
CA ILE A 33 7.62 12.61 -1.58
C ILE A 33 7.29 12.56 -3.08
N VAL A 34 6.13 12.00 -3.41
CA VAL A 34 5.67 11.84 -4.80
C VAL A 34 4.53 12.82 -5.11
N GLY A 35 4.68 13.58 -6.19
CA GLY A 35 3.64 14.47 -6.71
C GLY A 35 2.84 13.84 -7.85
N VAL A 36 1.51 13.76 -7.71
CA VAL A 36 0.60 13.27 -8.77
C VAL A 36 -0.04 14.45 -9.49
N ILE A 37 0.32 14.66 -10.75
CA ILE A 37 -0.17 15.78 -11.58
C ILE A 37 -1.01 15.30 -12.77
N GLY A 38 -1.87 16.18 -13.29
CA GLY A 38 -2.73 15.88 -14.44
C GLY A 38 -4.00 16.71 -14.47
N ARG A 39 -4.68 16.75 -15.63
CA ARG A 39 -5.94 17.49 -15.83
C ARG A 39 -7.05 17.05 -14.87
N SER A 40 -8.05 17.90 -14.67
CA SER A 40 -9.27 17.49 -13.95
C SER A 40 -9.90 16.27 -14.65
N GLY A 41 -10.37 15.30 -13.86
CA GLY A 41 -10.94 14.04 -14.37
C GLY A 41 -9.92 12.97 -14.80
N ALA A 42 -8.61 13.21 -14.68
CA ALA A 42 -7.58 12.22 -15.07
C ALA A 42 -7.42 11.02 -14.12
N GLY A 43 -8.30 10.85 -13.12
CA GLY A 43 -8.24 9.72 -12.18
C GLY A 43 -7.33 9.90 -10.96
N LYS A 44 -6.73 11.08 -10.74
CA LYS A 44 -5.81 11.33 -9.61
C LYS A 44 -6.40 11.02 -8.23
N SER A 45 -7.62 11.49 -7.96
CA SER A 45 -8.31 11.22 -6.69
C SER A 45 -8.63 9.74 -6.53
N VAL A 46 -9.00 9.06 -7.61
CA VAL A 46 -9.25 7.61 -7.63
C VAL A 46 -7.97 6.84 -7.31
N LEU A 47 -6.84 7.18 -7.93
CA LEU A 47 -5.54 6.60 -7.60
C LEU A 47 -5.21 6.80 -6.12
N MET A 48 -5.39 8.01 -5.58
CA MET A 48 -5.17 8.30 -4.17
C MET A 48 -6.12 7.54 -3.23
N HIS A 49 -7.37 7.28 -3.63
CA HIS A 49 -8.30 6.48 -2.83
C HIS A 49 -7.93 5.00 -2.86
N LEU A 50 -7.51 4.48 -4.02
CA LEU A 50 -7.05 3.11 -4.18
C LEU A 50 -5.78 2.83 -3.37
N LEU A 51 -4.84 3.79 -3.33
CA LEU A 51 -3.67 3.70 -2.46
C LEU A 51 -4.05 3.69 -0.98
N ARG A 52 -5.03 4.50 -0.57
CA ARG A 52 -5.48 4.59 0.84
C ARG A 52 -6.45 3.48 1.26
N GLY A 53 -6.93 2.67 0.34
CA GLY A 53 -7.89 1.61 0.64
C GLY A 53 -9.30 2.09 0.97
N VAL A 54 -9.67 3.31 0.56
CA VAL A 54 -10.98 3.96 0.85
C VAL A 54 -11.94 3.97 -0.35
N GLU A 55 -11.58 3.26 -1.41
CA GLU A 55 -12.39 3.05 -2.61
C GLU A 55 -13.00 1.64 -2.63
N GLN A 56 -13.83 1.33 -3.61
CA GLN A 56 -14.09 -0.07 -3.97
C GLN A 56 -12.82 -0.75 -4.54
N PRO A 57 -12.71 -2.09 -4.51
CA PRO A 57 -11.56 -2.80 -5.03
C PRO A 57 -11.24 -2.44 -6.49
N PRO A 58 -9.94 -2.39 -6.87
CA PRO A 58 -9.55 -2.16 -8.25
C PRO A 58 -10.10 -3.27 -9.16
N THR A 59 -10.38 -2.92 -10.41
CA THR A 59 -10.82 -3.89 -11.40
C THR A 59 -9.69 -4.78 -11.91
N GLY A 60 -8.44 -4.42 -11.60
CA GLY A 60 -7.26 -5.26 -11.80
C GLY A 60 -6.00 -4.64 -11.21
N GLY A 61 -4.96 -5.46 -11.08
CA GLY A 61 -3.68 -5.06 -10.49
C GLY A 61 -3.67 -5.09 -8.96
N SER A 62 -2.60 -4.61 -8.37
CA SER A 62 -2.35 -4.65 -6.92
C SER A 62 -1.73 -3.35 -6.40
N VAL A 63 -1.94 -3.11 -5.11
CA VAL A 63 -1.22 -2.09 -4.34
C VAL A 63 -0.58 -2.79 -3.16
N ILE A 64 0.73 -2.96 -3.21
CA ILE A 64 1.51 -3.70 -2.22
C ILE A 64 2.25 -2.71 -1.32
N TYR A 65 2.00 -2.82 -0.03
CA TYR A 65 2.77 -2.13 1.00
C TYR A 65 3.87 -3.05 1.51
N HIS A 66 5.11 -2.60 1.45
CA HIS A 66 6.25 -3.31 2.01
C HIS A 66 6.55 -2.73 3.38
N LEU A 67 6.33 -3.52 4.43
CA LEU A 67 6.30 -3.06 5.81
C LEU A 67 7.11 -3.99 6.72
N ALA A 68 7.30 -3.55 7.96
CA ALA A 68 7.80 -4.39 9.04
C ALA A 68 6.69 -4.57 10.08
N ALA A 69 6.27 -5.82 10.34
CA ALA A 69 5.26 -6.13 11.35
C ALA A 69 5.90 -6.88 12.52
N CYS A 70 5.42 -6.63 13.74
CA CYS A 70 5.84 -7.43 14.88
C CYS A 70 5.26 -8.85 14.79
N ASP A 71 6.11 -9.84 15.07
CA ASP A 71 5.76 -11.27 15.18
C ASP A 71 4.85 -11.63 16.36
N THR A 72 4.77 -10.76 17.38
CA THR A 72 4.12 -11.04 18.66
C THR A 72 2.96 -10.11 19.00
N CYS A 73 2.88 -8.92 18.41
CA CYS A 73 1.77 -7.98 18.64
C CYS A 73 1.35 -7.26 17.36
N ASP A 74 0.38 -6.37 17.46
CA ASP A 74 -0.20 -5.68 16.29
C ASP A 74 0.65 -4.53 15.73
N TYR A 75 1.80 -4.23 16.34
CA TYR A 75 2.67 -3.15 15.89
C TYR A 75 3.15 -3.37 14.44
N MET A 76 3.18 -2.28 13.67
CA MET A 76 3.73 -2.21 12.32
C MET A 76 4.56 -0.95 12.14
N ASP A 77 5.49 -0.98 11.19
CA ASP A 77 6.35 0.13 10.79
C ASP A 77 6.82 -0.02 9.33
N VAL A 78 7.67 0.90 8.89
CA VAL A 78 8.37 0.86 7.60
C VAL A 78 9.29 -0.36 7.47
N GLN A 79 9.45 -0.86 6.25
CA GLN A 79 10.21 -2.10 5.98
C GLN A 79 11.67 -2.02 6.44
N SER A 80 12.31 -0.85 6.38
CA SER A 80 13.70 -0.66 6.82
C SER A 80 13.95 -1.06 8.29
N ARG A 81 12.89 -1.15 9.10
CA ARG A 81 12.96 -1.58 10.51
C ARG A 81 12.84 -3.09 10.72
N ALA A 82 12.66 -3.89 9.68
CA ALA A 82 12.71 -5.34 9.79
C ALA A 82 14.04 -5.80 10.42
N GLY A 83 13.98 -6.81 11.29
CA GLY A 83 15.09 -7.29 12.12
C GLY A 83 15.35 -6.48 13.40
N THR A 84 14.74 -5.31 13.56
CA THR A 84 14.85 -4.53 14.81
C THR A 84 13.82 -4.97 15.86
N ARG A 85 13.99 -4.50 17.10
CA ARG A 85 13.03 -4.77 18.17
C ARG A 85 11.77 -3.92 18.02
N CYS A 86 10.63 -4.56 18.23
CA CYS A 86 9.35 -3.90 18.34
C CYS A 86 9.37 -2.91 19.51
N PRO A 87 9.10 -1.61 19.29
CA PRO A 87 9.12 -0.60 20.34
C PRO A 87 7.92 -0.71 21.30
N GLN A 88 6.91 -1.52 20.97
CA GLN A 88 5.71 -1.69 21.79
C GLN A 88 5.83 -2.87 22.78
N CYS A 89 6.30 -4.04 22.34
CA CYS A 89 6.35 -5.25 23.16
C CYS A 89 7.76 -5.85 23.32
N GLY A 90 8.76 -5.36 22.57
CA GLY A 90 10.12 -5.90 22.58
C GLY A 90 10.35 -7.15 21.70
N GLY A 91 9.32 -7.65 21.00
CA GLY A 91 9.42 -8.72 20.01
C GLY A 91 10.22 -8.33 18.76
N THR A 92 10.19 -9.16 17.71
CA THR A 92 10.98 -8.91 16.49
C THR A 92 10.10 -8.37 15.38
N LEU A 93 10.57 -7.33 14.69
CA LEU A 93 9.93 -6.86 13.47
C LEU A 93 10.38 -7.73 12.30
N ILE A 94 9.44 -8.23 11.51
CA ILE A 94 9.69 -9.03 10.31
C ILE A 94 9.16 -8.30 9.08
N ALA A 95 9.88 -8.42 7.96
CA ALA A 95 9.43 -7.86 6.69
C ALA A 95 8.16 -8.57 6.22
N VAL A 96 7.17 -7.80 5.78
CA VAL A 96 5.89 -8.31 5.30
C VAL A 96 5.43 -7.50 4.10
N ASP A 97 4.84 -8.19 3.13
CA ASP A 97 4.20 -7.58 1.97
C ASP A 97 2.69 -7.70 2.14
N VAL A 98 2.01 -6.56 2.07
CA VAL A 98 0.55 -6.49 2.23
C VAL A 98 -0.05 -5.94 0.96
N ASP A 99 -0.70 -6.80 0.19
CA ASP A 99 -1.60 -6.35 -0.88
C ASP A 99 -2.87 -5.78 -0.24
N LEU A 100 -3.13 -4.49 -0.44
CA LEU A 100 -4.24 -3.78 0.17
C LEU A 100 -5.63 -4.27 -0.31
N TRP A 101 -5.67 -4.91 -1.49
CA TRP A 101 -6.92 -5.30 -2.15
C TRP A 101 -7.10 -6.81 -2.26
N ASN A 102 -6.16 -7.60 -1.75
CA ASN A 102 -6.28 -9.05 -1.70
C ASN A 102 -7.01 -9.49 -0.41
N PRO A 103 -8.12 -10.24 -0.49
CA PRO A 103 -8.85 -10.70 0.69
C PRO A 103 -8.00 -11.58 1.63
N LYS A 104 -6.95 -12.25 1.11
CA LYS A 104 -6.07 -13.10 1.92
C LYS A 104 -5.23 -12.28 2.92
N THR A 105 -5.06 -10.99 2.69
CA THR A 105 -4.30 -10.06 3.53
C THR A 105 -5.19 -9.14 4.37
N ASP A 106 -6.52 -9.37 4.42
CA ASP A 106 -7.48 -8.51 5.13
C ASP A 106 -7.18 -8.32 6.63
N GLY A 107 -6.67 -9.36 7.31
CA GLY A 107 -6.25 -9.25 8.71
C GLY A 107 -5.06 -8.30 8.93
N MET A 108 -4.23 -8.10 7.91
CA MET A 108 -3.10 -7.17 7.92
C MET A 108 -3.48 -5.79 7.37
N LYS A 109 -4.43 -5.73 6.43
CA LYS A 109 -4.96 -4.48 5.88
C LYS A 109 -5.43 -3.53 6.96
N SER A 110 -6.18 -4.02 7.95
CA SER A 110 -6.64 -3.21 9.07
C SER A 110 -5.47 -2.59 9.83
N ARG A 111 -4.38 -3.33 10.06
CA ARG A 111 -3.17 -2.84 10.75
C ARG A 111 -2.42 -1.79 9.93
N VAL A 112 -2.38 -1.91 8.60
CA VAL A 112 -1.83 -0.87 7.70
C VAL A 112 -2.62 0.42 7.83
N MET A 113 -3.96 0.33 7.76
CA MET A 113 -4.86 1.49 7.79
C MET A 113 -4.84 2.26 9.11
N HIS A 114 -4.46 1.65 10.24
CA HIS A 114 -4.36 2.36 11.52
C HIS A 114 -3.16 3.32 11.60
N ARG A 115 -2.25 3.31 10.60
CA ARG A 115 -1.02 4.13 10.60
C ARG A 115 -0.96 5.21 9.52
N THR A 116 -1.79 5.11 8.48
CA THR A 116 -1.87 6.03 7.33
C THR A 116 -3.03 6.98 7.45
#